data_AF-A0A8J6W2W3-F1
#
_entry.id   AF-A0A8J6W2W3-F1
#
_cell.length_a   1.000
_cell.length_b   1.000
_cell.length_c   1.000
_cell.angle_alpha   90.00
_cell.angle_beta   90.00
_cell.angle_gamma   90.00
#
_symmetry.space_group_name_H-M   'P 1'
#
loop_
_entity.id
_entity.type
_entity.pdbx_description
1 polymer ?
#
loop_
_entity_poly.entity_id
_entity_poly.type
_entity_poly.pdbx_seq_one_letter_code
_entity_poly.pdbx_strand_id
1 'polypeptide(L)'
;MTLPFGSLKRLASLTVWLRSPKLLQRGSIIAALVVLGLSSYAPSGAAKKATQPDEFPPNPLELKLADPLLPAATSDRPLTAQEQQTLRTALDELNAQAAAQFRSGQLESAFEIWYRELRLRRALGLSEEVAALSRVGSIAWEENRTTDVRQISERLQAIQQQAQSSNNLELLRSLGQAYQQLRAKDLAVIVYEQTLAIVRQQQDLAAEASTLDTIGQLHVNWFSYNNAATTYQQLLTLVRNRGTLPGATPNKNLTETSLLQQLAYIYEQGKQPEPAIAVQQELINLYQAQDATQVPRLKLAIAANYQALGQLNQAIENYQATYLLAQSLQQFAHASEALKRLGELYQAQNQLDKALRIYGFLVDVEAQSYNVYGRMNAYDKLGQIHTARKEYAQAVAAFQQGLTLAQQLNHQQDYFTKQIELANQPQPESQTNP
;
A
#
# COMPACT_ATOMS: atom_id res chain seq x y z
N MET A 1 59.80 -2.21 3.32
CA MET A 1 60.08 -3.62 2.97
C MET A 1 58.75 -4.36 3.03
N THR A 2 57.97 -4.36 1.95
CA THR A 2 57.99 -5.24 0.76
C THR A 2 56.85 -6.25 0.85
N LEU A 3 55.84 -6.00 0.02
CA LEU A 3 54.75 -6.88 -0.40
C LEU A 3 55.30 -8.20 -0.97
N PRO A 4 54.42 -9.18 -1.26
CA PRO A 4 54.16 -9.38 -2.69
C PRO A 4 52.70 -9.64 -3.11
N PHE A 5 52.48 -9.15 -4.32
CA PHE A 5 51.51 -9.47 -5.38
C PHE A 5 50.93 -10.89 -5.46
N GLY A 6 49.67 -10.97 -5.91
CA GLY A 6 49.06 -12.17 -6.49
C GLY A 6 47.74 -11.85 -7.21
N SER A 7 47.84 -11.58 -8.50
CA SER A 7 46.75 -11.30 -9.46
C SER A 7 45.79 -12.47 -9.70
N LEU A 8 44.53 -12.21 -10.07
CA LEU A 8 43.81 -12.95 -11.12
C LEU A 8 42.53 -12.23 -11.56
N LYS A 9 42.60 -11.63 -12.76
CA LYS A 9 41.45 -11.23 -13.58
C LYS A 9 40.84 -12.49 -14.21
N ARG A 10 39.52 -12.67 -14.16
CA ARG A 10 38.78 -13.47 -15.15
C ARG A 10 37.50 -12.75 -15.56
N LEU A 11 37.51 -12.30 -16.81
CA LEU A 11 36.35 -11.94 -17.61
C LEU A 11 35.60 -13.23 -17.96
N ALA A 12 34.28 -13.26 -17.78
CA ALA A 12 33.41 -14.26 -18.37
C ALA A 12 32.29 -13.54 -19.13
N SER A 13 32.49 -13.45 -20.44
CA SER A 13 31.49 -13.13 -21.44
C SER A 13 30.60 -14.35 -21.67
N LEU A 14 29.28 -14.20 -21.57
CA LEU A 14 28.30 -15.23 -21.91
C LEU A 14 27.45 -14.74 -23.07
N THR A 15 27.88 -15.14 -24.27
CA THR A 15 27.15 -15.05 -25.53
C THR A 15 26.26 -16.29 -25.63
N VAL A 16 24.94 -16.15 -25.56
CA VAL A 16 24.00 -17.25 -25.82
C VAL A 16 23.53 -17.16 -27.27
N TRP A 17 23.81 -18.24 -28.01
CA TRP A 17 23.49 -18.43 -29.42
C TRP A 17 22.09 -19.03 -29.58
N LEU A 18 21.38 -18.58 -30.62
CA LEU A 18 20.13 -19.11 -31.14
C LEU A 18 20.19 -20.63 -31.41
N ARG A 19 19.07 -21.33 -31.16
CA ARG A 19 18.62 -22.43 -32.04
C ARG A 19 17.15 -22.78 -31.79
N SER A 20 16.31 -22.47 -32.77
CA SER A 20 15.07 -23.20 -33.10
C SER A 20 15.41 -24.28 -34.15
N PRO A 21 14.63 -25.37 -34.24
CA PRO A 21 13.84 -25.55 -35.46
C PRO A 21 12.47 -26.25 -35.29
N LYS A 22 11.48 -25.63 -35.94
CA LYS A 22 10.36 -26.13 -36.78
C LYS A 22 9.96 -27.63 -36.87
N LEU A 23 8.62 -27.76 -36.95
CA LEU A 23 7.77 -28.59 -37.84
C LEU A 23 7.39 -30.04 -37.43
N LEU A 24 6.09 -30.28 -37.29
CA LEU A 24 5.36 -31.33 -38.03
C LEU A 24 3.86 -31.02 -38.08
N GLN A 25 3.39 -30.77 -39.31
CA GLN A 25 1.97 -30.74 -39.71
C GLN A 25 1.37 -32.14 -39.63
N ARG A 26 0.10 -32.24 -39.22
CA ARG A 26 -0.82 -33.27 -39.70
C ARG A 26 -2.18 -32.62 -39.94
N GLY A 27 -2.63 -32.72 -41.18
CA GLY A 27 -3.92 -32.23 -41.63
C GLY A 27 -5.04 -33.18 -41.25
N SER A 28 -6.27 -32.67 -41.30
CA SER A 28 -7.46 -33.46 -41.57
C SER A 28 -8.49 -32.57 -42.25
N ILE A 29 -8.91 -33.10 -43.39
CA ILE A 29 -9.82 -32.57 -44.40
C ILE A 29 -11.25 -32.88 -43.94
N ILE A 30 -12.16 -31.90 -44.00
CA ILE A 30 -13.58 -32.17 -44.34
C ILE A 30 -14.08 -31.02 -45.26
N ALA A 31 -14.45 -31.41 -46.48
CA ALA A 31 -15.13 -30.63 -47.52
C ALA A 31 -16.57 -30.27 -47.10
N ALA A 32 -17.19 -29.17 -47.50
CA ALA A 32 -17.87 -28.89 -48.79
C ALA A 32 -18.85 -27.74 -48.45
N LEU A 33 -19.24 -26.78 -49.29
CA LEU A 33 -19.83 -26.88 -50.62
C LEU A 33 -19.84 -25.47 -51.22
N VAL A 34 -19.30 -25.33 -52.42
CA VAL A 34 -19.43 -24.14 -53.26
C VAL A 34 -20.67 -24.33 -54.13
N VAL A 35 -21.60 -23.37 -54.12
CA VAL A 35 -22.59 -23.21 -55.19
C VAL A 35 -22.27 -21.89 -55.90
N LEU A 36 -21.86 -22.04 -57.16
CA LEU A 36 -21.63 -20.97 -58.13
C LEU A 36 -22.98 -20.41 -58.59
N GLY A 37 -23.15 -19.09 -58.45
CA GLY A 37 -24.12 -18.30 -59.21
C GLY A 37 -23.36 -17.21 -59.95
N LEU A 38 -23.03 -17.45 -61.23
CA LEU A 38 -22.51 -16.44 -62.15
C LEU A 38 -23.70 -15.76 -62.83
N SER A 39 -23.82 -14.44 -62.67
CA SER A 39 -24.52 -13.57 -63.61
C SER A 39 -23.70 -12.29 -63.81
N SER A 40 -23.36 -12.04 -65.06
CA SER A 40 -22.50 -10.97 -65.58
C SER A 40 -23.24 -9.66 -65.87
N TYR A 41 -22.45 -8.57 -66.02
CA TYR A 41 -22.74 -7.18 -66.44
C TYR A 41 -23.25 -6.22 -65.34
N ALA A 42 -22.73 -4.99 -65.12
CA ALA A 42 -21.81 -4.10 -65.84
C ALA A 42 -21.18 -3.07 -64.84
N PRO A 43 -20.17 -2.26 -65.22
CA PRO A 43 -19.33 -1.50 -64.28
C PRO A 43 -19.87 -0.07 -64.03
N SER A 44 -19.84 0.42 -62.79
CA SER A 44 -19.91 1.86 -62.53
C SER A 44 -19.32 2.25 -61.18
N GLY A 45 -18.35 3.15 -61.21
CA GLY A 45 -18.20 4.17 -60.18
C GLY A 45 -17.17 3.89 -59.07
N ALA A 46 -16.01 4.53 -59.23
CA ALA A 46 -15.10 4.96 -58.17
C ALA A 46 -14.66 3.90 -57.15
N ALA A 47 -13.45 3.37 -57.36
CA ALA A 47 -12.67 2.76 -56.31
C ALA A 47 -12.49 3.76 -55.15
N LYS A 48 -13.36 3.67 -54.12
CA LYS A 48 -12.96 4.07 -52.77
C LYS A 48 -11.76 3.20 -52.44
N LYS A 49 -10.59 3.82 -52.30
CA LYS A 49 -9.43 3.18 -51.66
C LYS A 49 -9.96 2.58 -50.36
N ALA A 50 -10.08 1.26 -50.31
CA ALA A 50 -10.36 0.55 -49.08
C ALA A 50 -9.22 0.91 -48.14
N THR A 51 -9.53 1.66 -47.08
CA THR A 51 -8.65 1.87 -45.94
C THR A 51 -8.19 0.50 -45.47
N GLN A 52 -6.88 0.30 -45.42
CA GLN A 52 -6.28 -0.94 -44.93
C GLN A 52 -6.85 -1.23 -43.54
N PRO A 53 -7.43 -2.42 -43.29
CA PRO A 53 -8.09 -2.73 -42.02
C PRO A 53 -7.13 -2.87 -40.83
N ASP A 54 -5.82 -2.67 -41.04
CA ASP A 54 -4.76 -3.01 -40.09
C ASP A 54 -4.15 -1.79 -39.35
N GLU A 55 -4.62 -0.56 -39.60
CA GLU A 55 -4.13 0.62 -38.89
C GLU A 55 -4.95 0.83 -37.61
N PHE A 56 -4.32 0.60 -36.44
CA PHE A 56 -4.89 0.93 -35.13
C PHE A 56 -5.32 2.41 -35.15
N PRO A 57 -6.52 2.78 -34.63
CA PRO A 57 -7.01 4.15 -34.72
C PRO A 57 -5.96 5.13 -34.17
N PRO A 58 -5.73 6.26 -34.85
CA PRO A 58 -4.70 7.21 -34.47
C PRO A 58 -4.94 7.71 -33.05
N ASN A 59 -3.86 7.89 -32.26
CA ASN A 59 -3.97 8.43 -30.92
C ASN A 59 -4.70 9.79 -30.99
N PRO A 60 -5.89 9.93 -30.35
CA PRO A 60 -6.70 11.13 -30.45
C PRO A 60 -5.95 12.37 -29.94
N LEU A 61 -4.99 12.21 -29.02
CA LEU A 61 -4.17 13.33 -28.53
C LEU A 61 -3.15 13.84 -29.55
N GLU A 62 -2.80 13.06 -30.58
CA GLU A 62 -1.78 13.42 -31.58
C GLU A 62 -2.38 13.84 -32.94
N LEU A 63 -3.70 13.97 -33.02
CA LEU A 63 -4.38 14.47 -34.20
C LEU A 63 -4.03 15.95 -34.46
N LYS A 64 -3.50 16.24 -35.65
CA LYS A 64 -3.23 17.61 -36.11
C LYS A 64 -4.46 18.16 -36.84
N LEU A 65 -5.42 18.65 -36.07
CA LEU A 65 -6.65 19.25 -36.58
C LEU A 65 -6.58 20.78 -36.46
N ALA A 66 -7.01 21.50 -37.50
CA ALA A 66 -7.27 22.92 -37.38
C ALA A 66 -8.47 23.13 -36.44
N ASP A 67 -8.38 24.10 -35.54
CA ASP A 67 -9.44 24.40 -34.57
C ASP A 67 -9.80 25.88 -34.61
N PRO A 68 -11.09 26.25 -34.68
CA PRO A 68 -11.51 27.65 -34.71
C PRO A 68 -11.14 28.44 -33.45
N LEU A 69 -10.82 27.76 -32.34
CA LEU A 69 -10.37 28.42 -31.11
C LEU A 69 -8.89 28.87 -31.17
N LEU A 70 -8.14 28.44 -32.19
CA LEU A 70 -6.78 28.89 -32.44
C LEU A 70 -6.74 29.87 -33.62
N PRO A 71 -6.10 31.04 -33.48
CA PRO A 71 -5.92 31.94 -34.62
C PRO A 71 -5.04 31.27 -35.69
N ALA A 72 -5.38 31.48 -36.97
CA ALA A 72 -4.65 30.90 -38.10
C ALA A 72 -3.15 31.31 -38.13
N ALA A 73 -2.80 32.45 -37.53
CA ALA A 73 -1.44 32.96 -37.43
C ALA A 73 -0.57 32.31 -36.33
N THR A 74 -1.08 31.31 -35.59
CA THR A 74 -0.34 30.63 -34.52
C THR A 74 0.87 29.83 -34.98
N SER A 75 0.99 29.55 -36.29
CA SER A 75 2.18 28.90 -36.85
C SER A 75 3.42 29.81 -36.83
N ASP A 76 3.23 31.14 -36.75
CA ASP A 76 4.30 32.12 -36.95
C ASP A 76 4.67 32.93 -35.69
N ARG A 77 3.84 32.89 -34.63
CA ARG A 77 4.13 33.58 -33.36
C ARG A 77 3.43 32.93 -32.15
N PRO A 78 3.96 33.11 -30.92
CA PRO A 78 3.22 32.76 -29.71
C PRO A 78 1.92 33.57 -29.57
N LEU A 79 0.94 32.99 -28.86
CA LEU A 79 -0.31 33.66 -28.51
C LEU A 79 -0.05 34.88 -27.60
N THR A 80 -0.76 35.97 -27.85
CA THR A 80 -0.79 37.12 -26.93
C THR A 80 -1.52 36.77 -25.64
N ALA A 81 -1.29 37.53 -24.57
CA ALA A 81 -1.98 37.31 -23.28
C ALA A 81 -3.52 37.34 -23.40
N GLN A 82 -4.06 38.21 -24.27
CA GLN A 82 -5.50 38.30 -24.52
C GLN A 82 -6.02 37.06 -25.27
N GLU A 83 -5.28 36.58 -26.27
CA GLU A 83 -5.63 35.35 -27.00
C GLU A 83 -5.53 34.13 -26.07
N GLN A 84 -4.51 34.06 -25.21
CA GLN A 84 -4.36 33.00 -24.19
C GLN A 84 -5.53 33.01 -23.19
N GLN A 85 -5.93 34.17 -22.70
CA GLN A 85 -7.05 34.26 -21.77
C GLN A 85 -8.38 33.87 -22.43
N THR A 86 -8.61 34.32 -23.66
CA THR A 86 -9.80 33.95 -24.45
C THR A 86 -9.85 32.44 -24.70
N LEU A 87 -8.71 31.86 -25.10
CA LEU A 87 -8.59 30.42 -25.28
C LEU A 87 -8.84 29.68 -23.96
N ARG A 88 -8.24 30.11 -22.85
CA ARG A 88 -8.44 29.50 -21.52
C ARG A 88 -9.91 29.42 -21.16
N THR A 89 -10.66 30.52 -21.29
CA THR A 89 -12.10 30.54 -21.03
C THR A 89 -12.87 29.57 -21.94
N ALA A 90 -12.57 29.55 -23.24
CA ALA A 90 -13.22 28.60 -24.15
C ALA A 90 -12.91 27.13 -23.82
N LEU A 91 -11.69 26.82 -23.37
CA LEU A 91 -11.30 25.47 -22.96
C LEU A 91 -11.95 25.06 -21.63
N ASP A 92 -12.16 26.01 -20.71
CA ASP A 92 -12.93 25.75 -19.48
C ASP A 92 -14.40 25.44 -19.81
N GLU A 93 -14.99 26.11 -20.80
CA GLU A 93 -16.33 25.80 -21.31
C GLU A 93 -16.39 24.41 -21.97
N LEU A 94 -15.41 24.04 -22.79
CA LEU A 94 -15.33 22.69 -23.36
C LEU A 94 -15.26 21.62 -22.26
N ASN A 95 -14.43 21.84 -21.23
CA ASN A 95 -14.36 20.93 -20.09
C ASN A 95 -15.71 20.81 -19.36
N ALA A 96 -16.43 21.92 -19.17
CA ALA A 96 -17.75 21.91 -18.53
C ALA A 96 -18.79 21.15 -19.38
N GLN A 97 -18.75 21.29 -20.70
CA GLN A 97 -19.60 20.54 -21.65
C GLN A 97 -19.31 19.04 -21.60
N ALA A 98 -18.03 18.66 -21.65
CA ALA A 98 -17.61 17.27 -21.51
C ALA A 98 -18.06 16.67 -20.18
N ALA A 99 -17.88 17.39 -19.06
CA ALA A 99 -18.35 16.96 -17.75
C ALA A 99 -19.89 16.82 -17.68
N ALA A 100 -20.64 17.65 -18.41
CA ALA A 100 -22.09 17.51 -18.51
C ALA A 100 -22.49 16.26 -19.30
N GLN A 101 -21.82 15.98 -20.42
CA GLN A 101 -22.02 14.75 -21.18
C GLN A 101 -21.68 13.51 -20.36
N PHE A 102 -20.55 13.54 -19.64
CA PHE A 102 -20.15 12.48 -18.72
C PHE A 102 -21.23 12.19 -17.68
N ARG A 103 -21.75 13.23 -16.99
CA ARG A 103 -22.86 13.09 -16.02
C ARG A 103 -24.16 12.56 -16.64
N SER A 104 -24.36 12.76 -17.93
CA SER A 104 -25.51 12.22 -18.67
C SER A 104 -25.32 10.79 -19.18
N GLY A 105 -24.20 10.13 -18.85
CA GLY A 105 -23.85 8.78 -19.31
C GLY A 105 -23.28 8.72 -20.73
N GLN A 106 -23.03 9.86 -21.37
CA GLN A 106 -22.47 9.95 -22.73
C GLN A 106 -20.93 9.94 -22.67
N LEU A 107 -20.37 8.80 -22.27
CA LEU A 107 -18.95 8.67 -21.97
C LEU A 107 -18.05 8.94 -23.18
N GLU A 108 -18.31 8.32 -24.33
CA GLU A 108 -17.50 8.53 -25.54
C GLU A 108 -17.53 9.99 -26.01
N SER A 109 -18.71 10.61 -26.01
CA SER A 109 -18.85 12.01 -26.41
C SER A 109 -18.08 12.94 -25.48
N ALA A 110 -18.12 12.69 -24.16
CA ALA A 110 -17.35 13.46 -23.19
C ALA A 110 -15.84 13.36 -23.47
N PHE A 111 -15.33 12.16 -23.73
CA PHE A 111 -13.91 11.94 -24.05
C PHE A 111 -13.50 12.58 -25.38
N GLU A 112 -14.34 12.57 -26.41
CA GLU A 112 -14.08 13.29 -27.66
C GLU A 112 -13.91 14.80 -27.44
N ILE A 113 -14.75 15.40 -26.59
CA ILE A 113 -14.61 16.82 -26.22
C ILE A 113 -13.33 17.04 -25.40
N TRP A 114 -13.04 16.17 -24.43
CA TRP A 114 -11.81 16.28 -23.65
C TRP A 114 -10.55 16.09 -24.49
N TYR A 115 -10.49 15.17 -25.47
CA TYR A 115 -9.32 15.08 -26.35
C TYR A 115 -9.10 16.37 -27.13
N ARG A 116 -10.18 17.00 -27.61
CA ARG A 116 -10.10 18.32 -28.24
C ARG A 116 -9.54 19.36 -27.27
N GLU A 117 -10.07 19.44 -26.06
CA GLU A 117 -9.57 20.35 -25.03
C GLU A 117 -8.07 20.12 -24.74
N LEU A 118 -7.67 18.88 -24.49
CA LEU A 118 -6.29 18.49 -24.16
C LEU A 118 -5.30 18.89 -25.26
N ARG A 119 -5.65 18.68 -26.53
CA ARG A 119 -4.84 19.13 -27.68
C ARG A 119 -4.67 20.65 -27.69
N LEU A 120 -5.72 21.40 -27.36
CA LEU A 120 -5.69 22.86 -27.38
C LEU A 120 -4.96 23.47 -26.18
N ARG A 121 -5.00 22.82 -25.00
CA ARG A 121 -4.23 23.24 -23.82
C ARG A 121 -2.72 23.30 -24.08
N ARG A 122 -2.20 22.54 -25.06
CA ARG A 122 -0.81 22.64 -25.53
C ARG A 122 -0.40 24.07 -25.89
N ALA A 123 -1.32 24.87 -26.44
CA ALA A 123 -1.04 26.25 -26.83
C ALA A 123 -0.93 27.22 -25.63
N LEU A 124 -1.37 26.80 -24.44
CA LEU A 124 -1.27 27.58 -23.19
C LEU A 124 -0.04 27.20 -22.36
N GLY A 125 0.71 26.18 -22.78
CA GLY A 125 1.95 25.73 -22.15
C GLY A 125 1.81 24.42 -21.37
N LEU A 126 2.97 23.84 -21.02
CA LEU A 126 3.06 22.49 -20.45
C LEU A 126 2.34 22.36 -19.10
N SER A 127 2.37 23.38 -18.26
CA SER A 127 1.72 23.33 -16.93
C SER A 127 0.21 23.18 -17.05
N GLU A 128 -0.43 23.93 -17.96
CA GLU A 128 -1.87 23.81 -18.19
C GLU A 128 -2.23 22.50 -18.89
N GLU A 129 -1.40 22.04 -19.82
CA GLU A 129 -1.58 20.75 -20.48
C GLU A 129 -1.53 19.60 -19.46
N VAL A 130 -0.52 19.56 -18.59
CA VAL A 130 -0.38 18.54 -17.55
C VAL A 130 -1.55 18.57 -16.57
N ALA A 131 -2.02 19.75 -16.17
CA ALA A 131 -3.18 19.87 -15.29
C ALA A 131 -4.45 19.27 -15.91
N ALA A 132 -4.69 19.52 -17.19
CA ALA A 132 -5.84 18.95 -17.90
C ALA A 132 -5.67 17.44 -18.13
N LEU A 133 -4.47 16.97 -18.53
CA LEU A 133 -4.15 15.55 -18.71
C LEU A 133 -4.32 14.77 -17.40
N SER A 134 -3.88 15.34 -16.28
CA SER A 134 -4.06 14.77 -14.94
C SER A 134 -5.54 14.57 -14.61
N ARG A 135 -6.36 15.62 -14.83
CA ARG A 135 -7.81 15.57 -14.59
C ARG A 135 -8.50 14.50 -15.43
N VAL A 136 -8.31 14.55 -16.75
CA VAL A 136 -8.97 13.61 -17.66
C VAL A 136 -8.42 12.19 -17.48
N GLY A 137 -7.13 12.04 -17.18
CA GLY A 137 -6.49 10.75 -16.90
C GLY A 137 -7.02 10.09 -15.62
N SER A 138 -7.29 10.88 -14.58
CA SER A 138 -7.95 10.41 -13.36
C SER A 138 -9.34 9.84 -13.65
N ILE A 139 -10.16 10.59 -14.40
CA ILE A 139 -11.50 10.14 -14.82
C ILE A 139 -11.40 8.88 -15.69
N ALA A 140 -10.44 8.83 -16.63
CA ALA A 140 -10.23 7.66 -17.46
C ALA A 140 -9.86 6.41 -16.65
N TRP A 141 -9.08 6.58 -15.58
CA TRP A 141 -8.73 5.49 -14.67
C TRP A 141 -9.94 5.00 -13.87
N GLU A 142 -10.73 5.92 -13.32
CA GLU A 142 -11.95 5.59 -12.56
C GLU A 142 -12.98 4.84 -13.41
N GLU A 143 -13.10 5.22 -14.68
CA GLU A 143 -14.00 4.59 -15.67
C GLU A 143 -13.40 3.35 -16.35
N ASN A 144 -12.25 2.86 -15.87
CA ASN A 144 -11.55 1.69 -16.42
C ASN A 144 -11.25 1.79 -17.94
N ARG A 145 -11.03 3.01 -18.45
CA ARG A 145 -10.71 3.29 -19.85
C ARG A 145 -9.21 3.14 -20.11
N THR A 146 -8.74 1.89 -20.14
CA THR A 146 -7.31 1.54 -20.18
C THR A 146 -6.54 2.14 -21.37
N THR A 147 -7.18 2.23 -22.54
CA THR A 147 -6.54 2.80 -23.74
C THR A 147 -6.24 4.30 -23.55
N ASP A 148 -7.14 5.01 -22.88
CA ASP A 148 -7.04 6.46 -22.69
C ASP A 148 -6.05 6.80 -21.59
N VAL A 149 -6.06 6.02 -20.50
CA VAL A 149 -5.02 6.07 -19.48
C VAL A 149 -3.63 5.87 -20.11
N ARG A 150 -3.49 4.90 -21.02
CA ARG A 150 -2.22 4.65 -21.74
C ARG A 150 -1.81 5.85 -22.59
N GLN A 151 -2.71 6.38 -23.42
CA GLN A 151 -2.41 7.51 -24.32
C GLN A 151 -2.08 8.80 -23.54
N ILE A 152 -2.81 9.07 -22.46
CA ILE A 152 -2.53 10.20 -21.57
C ILE A 152 -1.17 9.99 -20.89
N SER A 153 -0.87 8.77 -20.42
CA SER A 153 0.43 8.45 -19.83
C SER A 153 1.59 8.60 -20.82
N GLU A 154 1.41 8.22 -22.09
CA GLU A 154 2.41 8.42 -23.15
C GLU A 154 2.67 9.92 -23.38
N ARG A 155 1.61 10.74 -23.38
CA ARG A 155 1.76 12.19 -23.51
C ARG A 155 2.46 12.81 -22.30
N LEU A 156 2.10 12.42 -21.08
CA LEU A 156 2.78 12.86 -19.86
C LEU A 156 4.28 12.51 -19.88
N GLN A 157 4.65 11.33 -20.38
CA GLN A 157 6.05 10.93 -20.53
C GLN A 157 6.79 11.79 -21.56
N ALA A 158 6.16 12.14 -22.67
CA ALA A 158 6.76 13.07 -23.64
C ALA A 158 7.00 14.46 -23.02
N ILE A 159 6.04 14.97 -22.24
CA ILE A 159 6.19 16.23 -21.51
C ILE A 159 7.32 16.12 -20.47
N GLN A 160 7.41 15.01 -19.75
CA GLN A 160 8.49 14.75 -18.79
C GLN A 160 9.86 14.80 -19.46
N GLN A 161 10.04 14.17 -20.63
CA GLN A 161 11.30 14.22 -21.38
C GLN A 161 11.67 15.65 -21.79
N GLN A 162 10.70 16.46 -22.22
CA GLN A 162 10.92 17.87 -22.51
C GLN A 162 11.32 18.66 -21.26
N ALA A 163 10.64 18.40 -20.14
CA ALA A 163 10.86 19.07 -18.86
C ALA A 163 12.24 18.81 -18.25
N GLN A 164 12.86 17.65 -18.52
CA GLN A 164 14.20 17.28 -18.02
C GLN A 164 15.28 18.32 -18.35
N SER A 165 15.13 19.06 -19.46
CA SER A 165 16.08 20.10 -19.87
C SER A 165 15.93 21.43 -19.11
N SER A 166 14.80 21.65 -18.45
CA SER A 166 14.40 22.97 -17.92
C SER A 166 14.53 23.13 -16.40
N ASN A 167 14.74 22.03 -15.66
CA ASN A 167 14.71 22.00 -14.18
C ASN A 167 13.48 22.71 -13.57
N ASN A 168 12.37 22.77 -14.29
CA ASN A 168 11.16 23.45 -13.84
C ASN A 168 10.45 22.64 -12.75
N LEU A 169 10.66 23.03 -11.49
CA LEU A 169 10.11 22.34 -10.32
C LEU A 169 8.58 22.33 -10.26
N GLU A 170 7.91 23.40 -10.71
CA GLU A 170 6.44 23.43 -10.72
C GLU A 170 5.86 22.43 -11.72
N LEU A 171 6.48 22.33 -12.90
CA LEU A 171 6.09 21.36 -13.91
C LEU A 171 6.37 19.92 -13.44
N LEU A 172 7.53 19.66 -12.84
CA LEU A 172 7.85 18.34 -12.27
C LEU A 172 6.88 17.96 -11.16
N ARG A 173 6.52 18.89 -10.26
CA ARG A 173 5.51 18.63 -9.22
C ARG A 173 4.15 18.28 -9.83
N SER A 174 3.74 19.01 -10.87
CA SER A 174 2.48 18.77 -11.59
C SER A 174 2.48 17.41 -12.30
N LEU A 175 3.62 17.02 -12.90
CA LEU A 175 3.80 15.69 -13.51
C LEU A 175 3.76 14.56 -12.48
N GLY A 176 4.41 14.74 -11.34
CA GLY A 176 4.36 13.78 -10.23
C GLY A 176 2.92 13.56 -9.75
N GLN A 177 2.17 14.66 -9.55
CA GLN A 177 0.75 14.61 -9.19
C GLN A 177 -0.09 13.93 -10.27
N ALA A 178 0.15 14.23 -11.54
CA ALA A 178 -0.54 13.56 -12.65
C ALA A 178 -0.31 12.05 -12.61
N TYR A 179 0.93 11.58 -12.48
CA TYR A 179 1.20 10.15 -12.37
C TYR A 179 0.58 9.50 -11.13
N GLN A 180 0.49 10.21 -9.99
CA GLN A 180 -0.23 9.72 -8.81
C GLN A 180 -1.73 9.52 -9.11
N GLN A 181 -2.37 10.48 -9.77
CA GLN A 181 -3.78 10.40 -10.16
C GLN A 181 -4.06 9.26 -11.15
N LEU A 182 -3.14 9.03 -12.10
CA LEU A 182 -3.18 7.88 -13.01
C LEU A 182 -2.76 6.56 -12.34
N ARG A 183 -2.47 6.56 -11.03
CA ARG A 183 -2.00 5.39 -10.27
C ARG A 183 -0.71 4.77 -10.85
N ALA A 184 0.07 5.56 -11.59
CA ALA A 184 1.34 5.20 -12.20
C ALA A 184 2.50 5.46 -11.20
N LYS A 185 2.51 4.69 -10.11
CA LYS A 185 3.44 4.87 -8.98
C LYS A 185 4.90 4.96 -9.40
N ASP A 186 5.38 4.06 -10.27
CA ASP A 186 6.80 4.02 -10.63
C ASP A 186 7.20 5.28 -11.42
N LEU A 187 6.34 5.77 -12.31
CA LEU A 187 6.56 7.05 -13.02
C LEU A 187 6.51 8.24 -12.07
N ALA A 188 5.59 8.26 -11.10
CA ALA A 188 5.52 9.30 -10.08
C ALA A 188 6.81 9.36 -9.26
N VAL A 189 7.31 8.21 -8.79
CA VAL A 189 8.56 8.12 -8.02
C VAL A 189 9.75 8.64 -8.85
N ILE A 190 9.85 8.29 -10.13
CA ILE A 190 10.93 8.81 -11.01
C ILE A 190 10.91 10.34 -11.06
N VAL A 191 9.74 10.96 -11.21
CA VAL A 191 9.61 12.43 -11.25
C VAL A 191 9.94 13.07 -9.90
N TYR A 192 9.52 12.46 -8.79
CA TYR A 192 9.85 12.99 -7.46
C TYR A 192 11.32 12.81 -7.11
N GLU A 193 12.00 11.75 -7.57
CA GLU A 193 13.45 11.59 -7.43
C GLU A 193 14.21 12.65 -8.25
N GLN A 194 13.73 12.99 -9.46
CA GLN A 194 14.27 14.12 -10.23
C GLN A 194 14.09 15.45 -9.49
N THR A 195 12.90 15.66 -8.91
CA THR A 195 12.60 16.83 -8.08
C THR A 195 13.54 16.89 -6.86
N LEU A 196 13.74 15.76 -6.18
CA LEU A 196 14.61 15.61 -5.02
C LEU A 196 16.06 15.99 -5.33
N ALA A 197 16.58 15.58 -6.49
CA ALA A 197 17.92 15.94 -6.92
C ALA A 197 18.10 17.46 -7.10
N ILE A 198 17.11 18.12 -7.71
CA ILE A 198 17.14 19.58 -7.94
C ILE A 198 17.05 20.35 -6.60
N VAL A 199 16.11 20.00 -5.72
CA VAL A 199 15.94 20.71 -4.43
C VAL A 199 17.13 20.50 -3.50
N ARG A 200 17.79 19.34 -3.55
CA ARG A 200 19.07 19.10 -2.87
C ARG A 200 20.19 20.00 -3.39
N GLN A 201 20.28 20.18 -4.71
CA GLN A 201 21.24 21.10 -5.32
C GLN A 201 21.00 22.55 -4.90
N GLN A 202 19.73 22.94 -4.76
CA GLN A 202 19.31 24.26 -4.28
C GLN A 202 19.47 24.43 -2.76
N GLN A 203 19.76 23.35 -2.03
CA GLN A 203 19.84 23.31 -0.57
C GLN A 203 18.53 23.75 0.12
N ASP A 204 17.39 23.54 -0.55
CA ASP A 204 16.06 23.79 0.01
C ASP A 204 15.63 22.60 0.87
N LEU A 205 15.93 22.69 2.17
CA LEU A 205 15.62 21.66 3.15
C LEU A 205 14.12 21.40 3.30
N ALA A 206 13.28 22.44 3.14
CA ALA A 206 11.84 22.31 3.27
C ALA A 206 11.27 21.52 2.08
N ALA A 207 11.70 21.86 0.87
CA ALA A 207 11.30 21.13 -0.33
C ALA A 207 11.89 19.72 -0.38
N GLU A 208 13.12 19.52 0.09
CA GLU A 208 13.73 18.18 0.22
C GLU A 208 12.90 17.28 1.14
N ALA A 209 12.56 17.75 2.34
CA ALA A 209 11.76 17.00 3.30
C ALA A 209 10.36 16.69 2.76
N SER A 210 9.69 17.68 2.16
CA SER A 210 8.36 17.50 1.57
C SER A 210 8.37 16.49 0.40
N THR A 211 9.41 16.51 -0.43
CA THR A 211 9.58 15.58 -1.57
C THR A 211 9.84 14.15 -1.08
N LEU A 212 10.75 13.98 -0.11
CA LEU A 212 11.01 12.69 0.51
C LEU A 212 9.76 12.12 1.20
N ASP A 213 8.98 12.94 1.91
CA ASP A 213 7.73 12.50 2.55
C ASP A 213 6.69 12.06 1.50
N THR A 214 6.66 12.72 0.34
CA THR A 214 5.81 12.32 -0.79
C THR A 214 6.23 10.95 -1.35
N ILE A 215 7.53 10.73 -1.59
CA ILE A 215 8.07 9.44 -2.06
C ILE A 215 7.80 8.34 -1.03
N GLY A 216 8.04 8.61 0.25
CA GLY A 216 7.81 7.68 1.36
C GLY A 216 6.34 7.25 1.43
N GLN A 217 5.41 8.20 1.38
CA GLN A 217 3.96 7.91 1.37
C GLN A 217 3.55 7.10 0.14
N LEU A 218 4.11 7.39 -1.04
CA LEU A 218 3.86 6.60 -2.23
C LEU A 218 4.29 5.14 -2.04
N HIS A 219 5.45 4.90 -1.44
CA HIS A 219 5.89 3.54 -1.14
C HIS A 219 4.98 2.86 -0.11
N VAL A 220 4.56 3.55 0.95
CA VAL A 220 3.62 3.01 1.96
C VAL A 220 2.28 2.63 1.32
N ASN A 221 1.68 3.52 0.54
CA ASN A 221 0.37 3.31 -0.10
C ASN A 221 0.37 2.15 -1.10
N TRP A 222 1.55 1.78 -1.61
CA TRP A 222 1.77 0.66 -2.52
C TRP A 222 2.51 -0.51 -1.86
N PHE A 223 2.42 -0.61 -0.52
CA PHE A 223 2.94 -1.74 0.27
C PHE A 223 4.44 -2.04 0.06
N SER A 224 5.18 -1.06 -0.45
CA SER A 224 6.61 -1.16 -0.77
C SER A 224 7.43 -0.80 0.46
N TYR A 225 7.25 -1.55 1.54
CA TYR A 225 7.74 -1.20 2.87
C TYR A 225 9.26 -1.07 2.97
N ASN A 226 10.03 -1.86 2.22
CA ASN A 226 11.49 -1.73 2.17
C ASN A 226 11.93 -0.36 1.64
N ASN A 227 11.37 0.07 0.51
CA ASN A 227 11.70 1.37 -0.07
C ASN A 227 11.18 2.52 0.80
N ALA A 228 9.98 2.37 1.36
CA ALA A 228 9.44 3.34 2.33
C ALA A 228 10.39 3.52 3.52
N ALA A 229 10.88 2.42 4.10
CA ALA A 229 11.81 2.47 5.22
C ALA A 229 13.09 3.24 4.86
N THR A 230 13.69 2.97 3.70
CA THR A 230 14.87 3.70 3.22
C THR A 230 14.60 5.21 3.11
N THR A 231 13.46 5.61 2.53
CA THR A 231 13.10 7.03 2.39
C THR A 231 12.85 7.69 3.75
N TYR A 232 12.11 7.03 4.65
CA TYR A 232 11.81 7.56 5.98
C TYR A 232 13.04 7.61 6.90
N GLN A 233 14.03 6.71 6.72
CA GLN A 233 15.32 6.81 7.39
C GLN A 233 16.12 8.05 6.93
N GLN A 234 16.08 8.39 5.63
CA GLN A 234 16.67 9.63 5.14
C GLN A 234 15.99 10.86 5.76
N LEU A 235 14.66 10.87 5.82
CA LEU A 235 13.90 11.93 6.50
C LEU A 235 14.25 12.06 7.98
N LEU A 236 14.34 10.94 8.70
CA LEU A 236 14.68 10.93 10.12
C LEU A 236 16.06 11.53 10.34
N THR A 237 17.03 11.18 9.49
CA THR A 237 18.38 11.75 9.54
C THR A 237 18.36 13.26 9.30
N LEU A 238 17.57 13.72 8.33
CA LEU A 238 17.42 15.13 7.99
C LEU A 238 16.82 15.92 9.17
N VAL A 239 15.72 15.43 9.75
CA VAL A 239 15.04 16.06 10.88
C VAL A 239 15.90 16.05 12.14
N ARG A 240 16.67 14.99 12.41
CA ARG A 240 17.62 14.95 13.53
C ARG A 240 18.69 16.04 13.43
N ASN A 241 19.17 16.31 12.22
CA ASN A 241 20.23 17.29 11.99
C ASN A 241 19.73 18.73 11.96
N ARG A 242 18.45 18.95 11.61
CA ARG A 242 17.92 20.29 11.29
C ARG A 242 16.76 20.73 12.17
N GLY A 243 16.20 19.82 12.97
CA GLY A 243 14.95 20.03 13.70
C GLY A 243 13.72 19.75 12.84
N THR A 244 12.56 20.20 13.32
CA THR A 244 11.26 20.01 12.68
C THR A 244 11.23 20.61 11.27
N LEU A 245 10.74 19.85 10.29
CA LEU A 245 10.64 20.25 8.88
C LEU A 245 9.20 20.09 8.37
N PRO A 246 8.77 20.82 7.32
CA PRO A 246 7.45 20.62 6.72
C PRO A 246 7.35 19.28 5.97
N GLY A 247 6.16 18.68 5.98
CA GLY A 247 5.83 17.47 5.25
C GLY A 247 5.23 17.71 3.86
N ALA A 248 4.66 16.66 3.27
CA ALA A 248 4.05 16.71 1.93
C ALA A 248 2.74 17.53 1.88
N THR A 249 2.03 17.66 3.00
CA THR A 249 0.74 18.38 3.08
C THR A 249 0.85 19.65 3.90
N PRO A 250 0.04 20.69 3.61
CA PRO A 250 -0.02 21.88 4.44
C PRO A 250 -0.27 21.53 5.91
N ASN A 251 0.38 22.25 6.84
CA ASN A 251 0.30 22.06 8.29
C ASN A 251 0.84 20.72 8.84
N LYS A 252 1.37 19.83 7.99
CA LYS A 252 2.08 18.64 8.47
C LYS A 252 3.52 19.02 8.81
N ASN A 253 3.88 18.85 10.07
CA ASN A 253 5.25 19.01 10.55
C ASN A 253 5.86 17.63 10.81
N LEU A 254 7.01 17.38 10.20
CA LEU A 254 7.83 16.19 10.42
C LEU A 254 8.73 16.44 11.64
N THR A 255 8.38 15.76 12.73
CA THR A 255 9.19 15.69 13.94
C THR A 255 9.88 14.33 14.03
N GLU A 256 10.95 14.24 14.82
CA GLU A 256 11.63 12.96 15.09
C GLU A 256 10.64 11.89 15.57
N THR A 257 9.79 12.22 16.54
CA THR A 257 8.75 11.32 17.05
C THR A 257 7.81 10.85 15.94
N SER A 258 7.31 11.75 15.08
CA SER A 258 6.38 11.38 14.01
C SER A 258 7.01 10.44 12.97
N LEU A 259 8.30 10.65 12.67
CA LEU A 259 9.03 9.82 11.71
C LEU A 259 9.38 8.45 12.29
N LEU A 260 9.75 8.39 13.57
CA LEU A 260 9.95 7.12 14.28
C LEU A 260 8.63 6.32 14.38
N GLN A 261 7.50 6.97 14.66
CA GLN A 261 6.17 6.33 14.63
C GLN A 261 5.88 5.72 13.24
N GLN A 262 6.15 6.48 12.17
CA GLN A 262 5.94 6.02 10.81
C GLN A 262 6.88 4.86 10.44
N LEU A 263 8.14 4.90 10.86
CA LEU A 263 9.10 3.81 10.66
C LEU A 263 8.70 2.54 11.43
N ALA A 264 8.24 2.66 12.67
CA ALA A 264 7.73 1.53 13.45
C ALA A 264 6.58 0.84 12.70
N TYR A 265 5.61 1.62 12.20
CA TYR A 265 4.53 1.10 11.35
C TYR A 265 5.06 0.41 10.09
N ILE A 266 5.99 1.04 9.37
CA ILE A 266 6.56 0.48 8.13
C ILE A 266 7.25 -0.86 8.39
N TYR A 267 8.05 -0.97 9.45
CA TYR A 267 8.75 -2.21 9.77
C TYR A 267 7.81 -3.31 10.26
N GLU A 268 6.78 -2.96 11.03
CA GLU A 268 5.74 -3.91 11.44
C GLU A 268 5.00 -4.48 10.22
N GLN A 269 4.52 -3.62 9.31
CA GLN A 269 3.81 -4.06 8.10
C GLN A 269 4.74 -4.79 7.12
N GLY A 270 6.01 -4.38 7.05
CA GLY A 270 7.05 -5.03 6.27
C GLY A 270 7.54 -6.35 6.87
N LYS A 271 7.05 -6.76 8.06
CA LYS A 271 7.51 -7.94 8.81
C LYS A 271 9.03 -7.96 8.99
N GLN A 272 9.59 -6.81 9.37
CA GLN A 272 11.01 -6.62 9.65
C GLN A 272 11.21 -6.42 11.16
N PRO A 273 11.23 -7.51 11.95
CA PRO A 273 11.19 -7.42 13.41
C PRO A 273 12.43 -6.76 14.03
N GLU A 274 13.64 -6.98 13.50
CA GLU A 274 14.86 -6.38 14.05
C GLU A 274 14.88 -4.84 13.98
N PRO A 275 14.68 -4.20 12.81
CA PRO A 275 14.62 -2.73 12.75
C PRO A 275 13.36 -2.17 13.43
N ALA A 276 12.25 -2.92 13.47
CA ALA A 276 11.07 -2.52 14.24
C ALA A 276 11.40 -2.36 15.73
N ILE A 277 12.06 -3.35 16.34
CA ILE A 277 12.46 -3.32 17.75
C ILE A 277 13.33 -2.10 18.03
N ALA A 278 14.33 -1.82 17.18
CA ALA A 278 15.23 -0.69 17.36
C ALA A 278 14.46 0.65 17.41
N VAL A 279 13.62 0.91 16.40
CA VAL A 279 12.81 2.14 16.32
C VAL A 279 11.79 2.24 17.46
N GLN A 280 11.14 1.14 17.82
CA GLN A 280 10.19 1.10 18.94
C GLN A 280 10.89 1.40 20.28
N GLN A 281 12.12 0.93 20.48
CA GLN A 281 12.89 1.22 21.69
C GLN A 281 13.30 2.70 21.75
N GLU A 282 13.67 3.30 20.62
CA GLU A 282 13.92 4.74 20.53
C GLU A 282 12.67 5.56 20.88
N LEU A 283 11.50 5.16 20.36
CA LEU A 283 10.22 5.78 20.72
C LEU A 283 9.90 5.67 22.21
N ILE A 284 10.15 4.50 22.82
CA ILE A 284 9.93 4.32 24.26
C ILE A 284 10.76 5.32 25.06
N ASN A 285 12.03 5.53 24.70
CA ASN A 285 12.90 6.48 25.41
C ASN A 285 12.35 7.92 25.32
N LEU A 286 11.80 8.30 24.16
CA LEU A 286 11.17 9.61 23.98
C LEU A 286 9.86 9.75 24.79
N TYR A 287 9.01 8.73 24.79
CA TYR A 287 7.75 8.76 25.52
C TYR A 287 7.94 8.67 27.03
N GLN A 288 8.89 7.88 27.54
CA GLN A 288 9.13 7.81 28.98
C GLN A 288 9.48 9.16 29.60
N ALA A 289 10.11 10.05 28.84
CA ALA A 289 10.43 11.41 29.28
C ALA A 289 9.22 12.38 29.25
N GLN A 290 8.16 12.04 28.52
CA GLN A 290 7.04 12.97 28.24
C GLN A 290 5.69 12.42 28.71
N ASP A 291 5.34 11.22 28.26
CA ASP A 291 4.08 10.53 28.54
C ASP A 291 4.25 9.00 28.40
N ALA A 292 4.17 8.29 29.53
CA ALA A 292 4.30 6.84 29.57
C ALA A 292 3.11 6.08 28.96
N THR A 293 1.99 6.75 28.63
CA THR A 293 0.77 6.09 28.13
C THR A 293 1.00 5.35 26.81
N GLN A 294 1.98 5.72 26.00
CA GLN A 294 2.27 5.05 24.73
C GLN A 294 3.19 3.84 24.89
N VAL A 295 3.88 3.72 26.02
CA VAL A 295 4.92 2.71 26.26
C VAL A 295 4.36 1.29 26.26
N PRO A 296 3.21 0.96 26.88
CA PRO A 296 2.67 -0.38 26.85
C PRO A 296 2.43 -0.93 25.43
N ARG A 297 1.84 -0.11 24.54
CA ARG A 297 1.60 -0.52 23.14
C ARG A 297 2.90 -0.89 22.43
N LEU A 298 3.95 -0.10 22.63
CA LEU A 298 5.26 -0.35 22.01
C LEU A 298 5.94 -1.58 22.59
N LYS A 299 5.90 -1.78 23.91
CA LYS A 299 6.45 -2.98 24.56
C LYS A 299 5.74 -4.24 24.10
N LEU A 300 4.42 -4.18 23.91
CA LEU A 300 3.64 -5.27 23.36
C LEU A 300 4.11 -5.64 21.94
N ALA A 301 4.34 -4.63 21.09
CA ALA A 301 4.82 -4.83 19.73
C ALA A 301 6.26 -5.37 19.69
N ILE A 302 7.15 -4.88 20.56
CA ILE A 302 8.52 -5.41 20.75
C ILE A 302 8.46 -6.89 21.16
N ALA A 303 7.58 -7.26 22.10
CA ALA A 303 7.41 -8.64 22.52
C ALA A 303 6.99 -9.56 21.36
N ALA A 304 6.04 -9.10 20.54
CA ALA A 304 5.60 -9.83 19.34
C ALA A 304 6.73 -9.97 18.31
N ASN A 305 7.55 -8.94 18.11
CA ASN A 305 8.71 -8.98 17.23
C ASN A 305 9.78 -9.97 17.72
N TYR A 306 10.10 -9.97 19.02
CA TYR A 306 10.99 -10.99 19.61
C TYR A 306 10.44 -12.40 19.46
N GLN A 307 9.13 -12.58 19.63
CA GLN A 307 8.49 -13.87 19.41
C GLN A 307 8.62 -14.33 17.96
N ALA A 308 8.43 -13.43 16.99
CA ALA A 308 8.62 -13.72 15.57
C ALA A 308 10.07 -14.12 15.23
N LEU A 309 11.04 -13.59 15.97
CA LEU A 309 12.46 -13.96 15.88
C LEU A 309 12.82 -15.26 16.62
N GLY A 310 11.87 -15.91 17.28
CA GLY A 310 12.13 -17.08 18.13
C GLY A 310 12.86 -16.75 19.43
N GLN A 311 13.01 -15.47 19.76
CA GLN A 311 13.67 -14.95 20.96
C GLN A 311 12.68 -14.95 22.14
N LEU A 312 12.24 -16.15 22.54
CA LEU A 312 11.10 -16.34 23.44
C LEU A 312 11.30 -15.74 24.84
N ASN A 313 12.53 -15.75 25.37
CA ASN A 313 12.80 -15.17 26.69
C ASN A 313 12.59 -13.65 26.67
N GLN A 314 13.15 -12.95 25.68
CA GLN A 314 12.94 -11.50 25.53
C GLN A 314 11.48 -11.15 25.24
N ALA A 315 10.76 -12.00 24.50
CA ALA A 315 9.32 -11.83 24.29
C ALA A 315 8.55 -11.91 25.62
N ILE A 316 8.82 -12.95 26.43
CA ILE A 316 8.19 -13.13 27.75
C ILE A 316 8.46 -11.93 28.66
N GLU A 317 9.72 -11.48 28.76
CA GLU A 317 10.09 -10.31 29.57
C GLU A 317 9.33 -9.05 29.14
N ASN A 318 9.21 -8.80 27.83
CA ASN A 318 8.49 -7.64 27.33
C ASN A 318 6.97 -7.75 27.49
N TYR A 319 6.37 -8.93 27.34
CA TYR A 319 4.95 -9.11 27.65
C TYR A 319 4.68 -8.91 29.15
N GLN A 320 5.54 -9.42 30.05
CA GLN A 320 5.39 -9.20 31.49
C GLN A 320 5.50 -7.71 31.84
N ALA A 321 6.50 -7.03 31.30
CA ALA A 321 6.67 -5.59 31.47
C ALA A 321 5.46 -4.79 30.91
N THR A 322 4.90 -5.24 29.78
CA THR A 322 3.68 -4.66 29.19
C THR A 322 2.50 -4.80 30.15
N TYR A 323 2.23 -6.00 30.65
CA TYR A 323 1.14 -6.24 31.60
C TYR A 323 1.27 -5.33 32.83
N LEU A 324 2.43 -5.33 33.49
CA LEU A 324 2.63 -4.56 34.72
C LEU A 324 2.41 -3.06 34.52
N LEU A 325 2.95 -2.49 33.44
CA LEU A 325 2.80 -1.06 33.14
C LEU A 325 1.41 -0.71 32.64
N ALA A 326 0.83 -1.54 31.75
CA ALA A 326 -0.53 -1.32 31.26
C ALA A 326 -1.55 -1.36 32.41
N GLN A 327 -1.38 -2.30 33.34
CA GLN A 327 -2.24 -2.44 34.51
C GLN A 327 -2.16 -1.21 35.43
N SER A 328 -0.96 -0.69 35.70
CA SER A 328 -0.80 0.51 36.54
C SER A 328 -1.37 1.78 35.89
N LEU A 329 -1.38 1.83 34.56
CA LEU A 329 -1.97 2.91 33.76
C LEU A 329 -3.46 2.66 33.40
N GLN A 330 -4.08 1.59 33.92
CA GLN A 330 -5.46 1.19 33.61
C GLN A 330 -5.74 0.97 32.11
N GLN A 331 -4.71 0.62 31.33
CA GLN A 331 -4.82 0.27 29.92
C GLN A 331 -5.13 -1.21 29.74
N PHE A 332 -6.31 -1.63 30.20
CA PHE A 332 -6.66 -3.04 30.31
C PHE A 332 -6.63 -3.81 28.97
N ALA A 333 -6.82 -3.13 27.83
CA ALA A 333 -6.68 -3.75 26.52
C ALA A 333 -5.25 -4.28 26.26
N HIS A 334 -4.22 -3.47 26.54
CA HIS A 334 -2.83 -3.89 26.38
C HIS A 334 -2.41 -4.91 27.45
N ALA A 335 -2.91 -4.76 28.69
CA ALA A 335 -2.67 -5.72 29.77
C ALA A 335 -3.22 -7.11 29.42
N SER A 336 -4.46 -7.17 28.92
CA SER A 336 -5.13 -8.41 28.52
C SER A 336 -4.42 -9.09 27.36
N GLU A 337 -4.06 -8.34 26.31
CA GLU A 337 -3.34 -8.92 25.17
C GLU A 337 -1.98 -9.50 25.59
N ALA A 338 -1.23 -8.80 26.44
CA ALA A 338 0.04 -9.30 26.96
C ALA A 338 -0.11 -10.60 27.75
N LEU A 339 -1.10 -10.68 28.66
CA LEU A 339 -1.39 -11.89 29.42
C LEU A 339 -1.84 -13.04 28.51
N LYS A 340 -2.70 -12.77 27.52
CA LYS A 340 -3.12 -13.79 26.55
C LYS A 340 -1.92 -14.39 25.81
N ARG A 341 -1.01 -13.55 25.30
CA ARG A 341 0.21 -13.99 24.61
C ARG A 341 1.16 -14.76 25.52
N LEU A 342 1.32 -14.33 26.77
CA LEU A 342 2.10 -15.07 27.77
C LEU A 342 1.50 -16.45 28.08
N GLY A 343 0.18 -16.52 28.22
CA GLY A 343 -0.55 -17.77 28.46
C GLY A 343 -0.33 -18.74 27.31
N GLU A 344 -0.51 -18.27 26.07
CA GLU A 344 -0.24 -19.03 24.84
C GLU A 344 1.20 -19.55 24.79
N LEU A 345 2.19 -18.71 25.09
CA LEU A 345 3.61 -19.08 25.10
C LEU A 345 3.94 -20.13 26.16
N TYR A 346 3.44 -19.98 27.39
CA TYR A 346 3.69 -20.97 28.44
C TYR A 346 2.97 -22.29 28.16
N GLN A 347 1.77 -22.28 27.58
CA GLN A 347 1.11 -23.50 27.12
C GLN A 347 1.91 -24.21 26.04
N ALA A 348 2.40 -23.47 25.02
CA ALA A 348 3.22 -24.03 23.95
C ALA A 348 4.53 -24.66 24.46
N GLN A 349 5.10 -24.11 25.56
CA GLN A 349 6.27 -24.66 26.23
C GLN A 349 5.93 -25.75 27.27
N ASN A 350 4.67 -26.18 27.34
CA ASN A 350 4.15 -27.13 28.34
C ASN A 350 4.39 -26.71 29.81
N GLN A 351 4.54 -25.41 30.07
CA GLN A 351 4.69 -24.82 31.41
C GLN A 351 3.31 -24.51 32.00
N LEU A 352 2.50 -25.55 32.19
CA LEU A 352 1.07 -25.44 32.52
C LEU A 352 0.81 -24.70 33.85
N ASP A 353 1.67 -24.83 34.86
CA ASP A 353 1.57 -24.07 36.13
C ASP A 353 1.70 -22.55 35.95
N LYS A 354 2.55 -22.13 34.99
CA LYS A 354 2.70 -20.69 34.69
C LYS A 354 1.52 -20.22 33.86
N ALA A 355 1.09 -21.01 32.87
CA ALA A 355 -0.08 -20.70 32.07
C ALA A 355 -1.34 -20.52 32.93
N LEU A 356 -1.61 -21.42 33.89
CA LEU A 356 -2.73 -21.28 34.82
C LEU A 356 -2.69 -19.97 35.60
N ARG A 357 -1.52 -19.58 36.12
CA ARG A 357 -1.35 -18.30 36.82
C ARG A 357 -1.63 -17.10 35.92
N ILE A 358 -1.08 -17.13 34.70
CA ILE A 358 -1.29 -16.04 33.72
C ILE A 358 -2.76 -15.91 33.33
N TYR A 359 -3.46 -17.01 33.06
CA TYR A 359 -4.89 -16.96 32.76
C TYR A 359 -5.75 -16.57 33.97
N GLY A 360 -5.30 -16.88 35.20
CA GLY A 360 -5.89 -16.33 36.42
C GLY A 360 -5.82 -14.81 36.46
N PHE A 361 -4.64 -14.23 36.21
CA PHE A 361 -4.50 -12.77 36.09
C PHE A 361 -5.35 -12.20 34.94
N LEU A 362 -5.48 -12.93 33.83
CA LEU A 362 -6.31 -12.49 32.70
C LEU A 362 -7.79 -12.40 33.11
N VAL A 363 -8.31 -13.36 33.88
CA VAL A 363 -9.68 -13.29 34.43
C VAL A 363 -9.88 -12.00 35.23
N ASP A 364 -8.91 -11.62 36.07
CA ASP A 364 -9.01 -10.42 36.90
C ASP A 364 -8.99 -9.13 36.06
N VAL A 365 -8.10 -9.04 35.06
CA VAL A 365 -8.03 -7.89 34.16
C VAL A 365 -9.31 -7.75 33.33
N GLU A 366 -9.83 -8.86 32.80
CA GLU A 366 -11.05 -8.85 31.98
C GLU A 366 -12.30 -8.53 32.83
N ALA A 367 -12.28 -8.85 34.13
CA ALA A 367 -13.30 -8.39 35.07
C ALA A 367 -13.23 -6.87 35.28
N GLN A 368 -12.02 -6.31 35.45
CA GLN A 368 -11.82 -4.87 35.63
C GLN A 368 -12.15 -4.05 34.38
N SER A 369 -11.93 -4.61 33.19
CA SER A 369 -12.27 -3.99 31.90
C SER A 369 -13.75 -4.16 31.52
N TYR A 370 -14.54 -4.87 32.32
CA TYR A 370 -15.92 -5.28 32.01
C TYR A 370 -16.05 -6.08 30.70
N ASN A 371 -14.98 -6.75 30.28
CA ASN A 371 -14.97 -7.60 29.09
C ASN A 371 -15.44 -9.02 29.44
N VAL A 372 -16.76 -9.19 29.51
CA VAL A 372 -17.41 -10.46 29.85
C VAL A 372 -16.99 -11.58 28.88
N TYR A 373 -16.86 -11.27 27.58
CA TYR A 373 -16.43 -12.24 26.57
C TYR A 373 -14.97 -12.68 26.74
N GLY A 374 -14.06 -11.74 27.02
CA GLY A 374 -12.66 -12.04 27.32
C GLY A 374 -12.52 -12.91 28.58
N ARG A 375 -13.27 -12.57 29.64
CA ARG A 375 -13.28 -13.32 30.90
C ARG A 375 -13.82 -14.75 30.73
N MET A 376 -14.88 -14.93 29.92
CA MET A 376 -15.41 -16.24 29.55
C MET A 376 -14.34 -17.11 28.86
N ASN A 377 -13.62 -16.55 27.88
CA ASN A 377 -12.56 -17.26 27.18
C ASN A 377 -11.35 -17.57 28.09
N ALA A 378 -11.04 -16.70 29.06
CA ALA A 378 -10.00 -16.97 30.04
C ALA A 378 -10.36 -18.17 30.94
N TYR A 379 -11.61 -18.28 31.38
CA TYR A 379 -12.10 -19.47 32.10
C TYR A 379 -12.08 -20.74 31.25
N ASP A 380 -12.41 -20.65 29.97
CA ASP A 380 -12.24 -21.77 29.02
C ASP A 380 -10.79 -22.25 28.97
N LYS A 381 -9.82 -21.34 28.88
CA LYS A 381 -8.39 -21.69 28.90
C LYS A 381 -7.97 -22.37 30.21
N LEU A 382 -8.43 -21.87 31.35
CA LEU A 382 -8.18 -22.52 32.64
C LEU A 382 -8.76 -23.95 32.68
N GLY A 383 -10.00 -24.13 32.24
CA GLY A 383 -10.67 -25.43 32.19
C GLY A 383 -9.95 -26.43 31.26
N GLN A 384 -9.53 -25.98 30.07
CA GLN A 384 -8.74 -26.79 29.14
C GLN A 384 -7.42 -27.26 29.75
N ILE A 385 -6.69 -26.37 30.44
CA ILE A 385 -5.42 -26.74 31.06
C ILE A 385 -5.63 -27.72 32.22
N HIS A 386 -6.60 -27.49 33.10
CA HIS A 386 -6.92 -28.42 34.18
C HIS A 386 -7.34 -29.79 33.63
N THR A 387 -8.11 -29.82 32.54
CA THR A 387 -8.47 -31.08 31.86
C THR A 387 -7.24 -31.81 31.34
N ALA A 388 -6.31 -31.09 30.69
CA ALA A 388 -5.06 -31.68 30.20
C ALA A 388 -4.18 -32.24 31.34
N ARG A 389 -4.29 -31.67 32.54
CA ARG A 389 -3.61 -32.13 33.77
C ARG A 389 -4.37 -33.21 34.54
N LYS A 390 -5.56 -33.63 34.06
CA LYS A 390 -6.47 -34.55 34.76
C LYS A 390 -6.98 -34.02 36.11
N GLU A 391 -6.96 -32.70 36.27
CA GLU A 391 -7.48 -31.97 37.43
C GLU A 391 -8.98 -31.66 37.20
N TYR A 392 -9.78 -32.72 37.06
CA TYR A 392 -11.15 -32.62 36.54
C TYR A 392 -12.07 -31.76 37.39
N ALA A 393 -11.95 -31.80 38.72
CA ALA A 393 -12.76 -30.97 39.61
C ALA A 393 -12.50 -29.47 39.38
N GLN A 394 -11.24 -29.08 39.22
CA GLN A 394 -10.85 -27.71 38.90
C GLN A 394 -11.28 -27.32 37.47
N ALA A 395 -11.19 -28.26 36.52
CA ALA A 395 -11.67 -28.03 35.16
C ALA A 395 -13.17 -27.73 35.11
N VAL A 396 -13.98 -28.55 35.78
CA VAL A 396 -15.43 -28.36 35.91
C VAL A 396 -15.73 -27.01 36.56
N ALA A 397 -15.04 -26.65 37.64
CA ALA A 397 -15.23 -25.36 38.30
C ALA A 397 -14.95 -24.18 37.35
N ALA A 398 -13.87 -24.23 36.58
CA ALA A 398 -13.54 -23.21 35.59
C ALA A 398 -14.58 -23.14 34.46
N PHE A 399 -14.97 -24.27 33.89
CA PHE A 399 -16.00 -24.31 32.84
C PHE A 399 -17.36 -23.85 33.34
N GLN A 400 -17.73 -24.08 34.60
CA GLN A 400 -18.97 -23.58 35.19
C GLN A 400 -18.98 -22.05 35.30
N GLN A 401 -17.84 -21.43 35.64
CA GLN A 401 -17.70 -19.98 35.59
C GLN A 401 -17.85 -19.47 34.14
N GLY A 402 -17.19 -20.14 33.18
CA GLY A 402 -17.37 -19.86 31.74
C GLY A 402 -18.82 -19.97 31.28
N LEU A 403 -19.54 -21.03 31.66
CA LEU A 403 -20.96 -21.25 31.34
C LEU A 403 -21.84 -20.13 31.88
N THR A 404 -21.58 -19.65 33.10
CA THR A 404 -22.35 -18.55 33.69
C THR A 404 -22.23 -17.28 32.84
N LEU A 405 -21.02 -16.97 32.35
CA LEU A 405 -20.80 -15.83 31.46
C LEU A 405 -21.37 -16.07 30.06
N ALA A 406 -21.25 -17.29 29.53
CA ALA A 406 -21.86 -17.71 28.26
C ALA A 406 -23.39 -17.56 28.27
N GLN A 407 -24.04 -17.85 29.40
CA GLN A 407 -25.47 -17.63 29.60
C GLN A 407 -25.82 -16.15 29.58
N GLN A 408 -25.06 -15.31 30.28
CA GLN A 408 -25.24 -13.84 30.25
C GLN A 408 -25.10 -13.28 28.83
N LEU A 409 -24.19 -13.83 28.03
CA LEU A 409 -23.93 -13.40 26.66
C LEU A 409 -24.86 -14.02 25.61
N ASN A 410 -25.66 -15.03 25.97
CA ASN A 410 -26.37 -15.89 25.02
C ASN A 410 -25.44 -16.47 23.93
N HIS A 411 -24.23 -16.88 24.31
CA HIS A 411 -23.18 -17.33 23.39
C HIS A 411 -22.44 -18.54 23.96
N GLN A 412 -22.26 -19.61 23.16
CA GLN A 412 -21.46 -20.80 23.52
C GLN A 412 -21.94 -21.59 24.77
N GLN A 413 -23.20 -21.48 25.18
CA GLN A 413 -23.72 -22.23 26.33
C GLN A 413 -23.54 -23.75 26.17
N ASP A 414 -23.95 -24.30 25.02
CA ASP A 414 -23.83 -25.74 24.71
C ASP A 414 -22.38 -26.23 24.75
N TYR A 415 -21.43 -25.39 24.33
CA TYR A 415 -20.02 -25.72 24.36
C TYR A 415 -19.55 -25.94 25.81
N PHE A 416 -19.82 -25.00 26.72
CA PHE A 416 -19.40 -25.12 28.11
C PHE A 416 -20.12 -26.26 28.84
N THR A 417 -21.43 -26.46 28.59
CA THR A 417 -22.17 -27.61 29.13
C THR A 417 -21.52 -28.93 28.71
N LYS A 418 -21.16 -29.07 27.43
CA LYS A 418 -20.46 -30.27 26.94
C LYS A 418 -19.08 -30.46 27.57
N GLN A 419 -18.30 -29.39 27.76
CA GLN A 419 -16.98 -29.50 28.43
C GLN A 419 -17.12 -29.97 29.88
N ILE A 420 -18.15 -29.50 30.60
CA ILE A 420 -18.45 -29.92 31.97
C ILE A 420 -18.84 -31.40 32.01
N GLU A 421 -19.70 -31.85 31.10
CA GLU A 421 -20.07 -33.27 30.99
C GLU A 421 -18.85 -34.15 30.72
N LEU A 422 -17.99 -33.77 29.77
CA LEU A 422 -16.77 -34.51 29.45
C LEU A 422 -15.81 -34.60 30.64
N ALA A 423 -15.65 -33.52 31.40
CA ALA A 423 -14.79 -33.50 32.58
C ALA A 423 -15.38 -34.30 33.76
N ASN A 424 -16.70 -34.50 33.81
CA ASN A 424 -17.38 -35.29 34.85
C ASN A 424 -17.49 -36.80 34.54
N GLN A 425 -17.17 -37.24 33.32
CA GLN A 425 -17.27 -38.66 32.97
C GLN A 425 -16.23 -39.50 33.73
N PRO A 426 -16.64 -40.64 34.34
CA PRO A 426 -15.69 -41.58 34.94
C PRO A 426 -14.75 -42.10 33.85
N GLN A 427 -13.47 -41.75 33.97
CA GLN A 427 -12.45 -42.20 33.02
C GLN A 427 -12.09 -43.66 33.32
N PRO A 428 -11.86 -44.50 32.29
CA PRO A 428 -11.43 -45.87 32.49
C PRO A 428 -10.15 -45.87 33.32
N GLU A 429 -10.16 -46.57 34.45
CA GLU A 429 -8.98 -46.81 35.26
C GLU A 429 -7.87 -47.26 34.34
N SER A 430 -6.74 -46.54 34.36
CA SER A 430 -5.52 -47.00 33.73
C SER A 430 -5.25 -48.37 34.32
N GLN A 431 -5.48 -49.41 33.52
CA GLN A 431 -5.06 -50.77 33.82
C GLN A 431 -3.54 -50.70 33.99
N THR A 432 -3.10 -50.54 35.23
CA THR A 432 -1.76 -50.90 35.66
C THR A 432 -1.70 -52.40 35.47
N ASN A 433 -1.19 -52.82 34.31
CA ASN A 433 -0.90 -54.22 34.05
C ASN A 433 0.15 -54.66 35.09
N PRO A 434 -0.09 -55.76 35.82
CA PRO A 434 0.72 -56.20 36.95
C PRO A 434 2.16 -56.59 36.57
#